data_AF-A0A9D7EAZ9-F1
#
_entry.id   AF-A0A9D7EAZ9-F1
#
_cell.length_a   1.000
_cell.length_b   1.000
_cell.length_c   1.000
_cell.angle_alpha   90.00
_cell.angle_beta   90.00
_cell.angle_gamma   90.00
#
_symmetry.space_group_name_H-M   'P 1'
#
loop_
_entity.id
_entity.type
_entity.pdbx_description
1 polymer ?
#
loop_
_entity_poly.entity_id
_entity_poly.type
_entity_poly.pdbx_seq_one_letter_code
_entity_poly.pdbx_strand_id
1 'polypeptide(L)'
;MGHTDQAYYITQWYPKPAVFDAQGWHAMPYLTLGEFYSEFGSFDVSITLPANYVVGATGELQNPGERSWMDSLSARPLSMSISKGRDPFPPSDPTTKTIRFKQDSVHDFAWFADKRFQVRKSSIALPRSGNTVTTWALFTPKNAALWDKAASYVSESVRLYSQWVGDYPYRACTAVDGTISAGGGMEYPMITIIGNMDNAQALDEVSAHEVGHKWVYGLLGSNERDHISSPTSAKKCSIAACRPTSANGTTSTPGRRICVRCSNAKAARTSVGCSRSTSRSRLRVGTEKTRWVRCGAMA
;
A
#
# COMPACT_ATOMS: atom_id res chain seq x y z
N MET A 1 4.57 -16.06 3.07
CA MET A 1 3.70 -16.11 4.27
C MET A 1 2.74 -17.30 4.15
N GLY A 2 2.05 -17.68 5.23
CA GLY A 2 1.24 -18.91 5.34
C GLY A 2 0.01 -18.67 6.24
N HIS A 3 -0.09 -19.32 7.39
CA HIS A 3 -1.17 -19.05 8.37
C HIS A 3 -0.63 -19.01 9.80
N THR A 4 -1.33 -18.29 10.68
CA THR A 4 -1.13 -18.30 12.13
C THR A 4 -2.44 -18.69 12.79
N ASP A 5 -2.48 -19.86 13.41
CA ASP A 5 -3.71 -20.48 13.90
C ASP A 5 -4.78 -20.52 12.78
N GLN A 6 -5.87 -19.76 12.95
CA GLN A 6 -7.01 -19.69 12.02
C GLN A 6 -7.02 -18.41 11.17
N ALA A 7 -5.93 -17.62 11.19
CA ALA A 7 -5.71 -16.45 10.34
C ALA A 7 -4.80 -16.82 9.16
N TYR A 8 -5.21 -16.48 7.94
CA TYR A 8 -4.54 -16.86 6.71
C TYR A 8 -3.91 -15.64 6.02
N TYR A 9 -2.66 -15.78 5.59
CA TYR A 9 -1.83 -14.77 4.93
C TYR A 9 -1.20 -15.40 3.68
N ILE A 10 -2.03 -15.67 2.68
CA ILE A 10 -1.69 -16.56 1.57
C ILE A 10 -1.16 -15.76 0.39
N THR A 11 0.14 -15.94 0.16
CA THR A 11 0.95 -15.19 -0.79
C THR A 11 1.90 -16.17 -1.45
N GLN A 12 2.26 -15.99 -2.73
CA GLN A 12 3.26 -16.85 -3.39
C GLN A 12 2.89 -18.34 -3.36
N TRP A 13 1.60 -18.64 -3.53
CA TRP A 13 1.01 -19.97 -3.31
C TRP A 13 0.71 -20.72 -4.61
N TYR A 14 0.98 -20.10 -5.76
CA TYR A 14 0.80 -20.65 -7.09
C TYR A 14 2.13 -20.57 -7.86
N PRO A 15 2.38 -21.48 -8.81
CA PRO A 15 3.60 -21.45 -9.60
C PRO A 15 3.64 -20.18 -10.46
N LYS A 16 4.75 -19.44 -10.37
CA LYS A 16 5.02 -18.29 -11.24
C LYS A 16 6.04 -18.69 -12.31
N PRO A 17 5.75 -18.50 -13.61
CA PRO A 17 6.74 -18.70 -14.66
C PRO A 17 7.86 -17.66 -14.53
N ALA A 18 9.08 -18.06 -14.92
CA ALA A 18 10.20 -17.14 -15.06
C ALA A 18 9.89 -16.11 -16.16
N VAL A 19 10.29 -14.86 -15.95
CA VAL A 19 10.17 -13.80 -16.96
C VAL A 19 11.18 -14.04 -18.07
N PHE A 20 10.77 -13.80 -19.32
CA PHE A 20 11.67 -13.80 -20.48
C PHE A 20 11.67 -12.41 -21.11
N ASP A 21 12.80 -11.72 -21.04
CA ASP A 21 12.97 -10.39 -21.62
C ASP A 21 14.14 -10.36 -22.63
N ALA A 22 14.58 -9.15 -23.01
CA ALA A 22 15.69 -8.97 -23.96
C ALA A 22 17.03 -9.54 -23.48
N GLN A 23 17.18 -9.79 -22.18
CA GLN A 23 18.36 -10.37 -21.54
C GLN A 23 18.22 -11.90 -21.35
N GLY A 24 17.07 -12.48 -21.72
CA GLY A 24 16.81 -13.91 -21.69
C GLY A 24 15.92 -14.33 -20.53
N TRP A 25 16.06 -15.59 -20.09
CA TRP A 25 15.25 -16.16 -19.01
C TRP A 25 15.77 -15.74 -17.63
N HIS A 26 14.87 -15.22 -16.80
CA HIS A 26 15.13 -14.83 -15.41
C HIS A 26 14.60 -15.89 -14.44
N ALA A 27 15.20 -17.08 -14.45
CA ALA A 27 14.79 -18.23 -13.60
C ALA A 27 15.22 -18.10 -12.13
N MET A 28 15.43 -16.88 -11.64
CA MET A 28 15.99 -16.66 -10.33
C MET A 28 15.03 -17.14 -9.24
N PRO A 29 15.52 -17.90 -8.24
CA PRO A 29 14.67 -18.35 -7.15
C PRO A 29 14.22 -17.19 -6.27
N TYR A 30 13.19 -17.47 -5.48
CA TYR A 30 12.72 -16.57 -4.42
C TYR A 30 13.86 -16.27 -3.45
N LEU A 31 14.11 -14.98 -3.22
CA LEU A 31 15.06 -14.48 -2.22
C LEU A 31 14.34 -13.48 -1.33
N THR A 32 14.78 -13.37 -0.08
CA THR A 32 14.24 -12.43 0.92
C THR A 32 14.69 -10.98 0.70
N LEU A 33 15.47 -10.72 -0.35
CA LEU A 33 16.03 -9.40 -0.70
C LEU A 33 15.62 -9.04 -2.15
N GLY A 34 14.93 -7.91 -2.32
CA GLY A 34 14.38 -7.45 -3.61
C GLY A 34 12.86 -7.58 -3.70
N GLU A 35 12.19 -6.82 -4.58
CA GLU A 35 10.81 -7.11 -4.99
C GLU A 35 10.80 -8.10 -6.18
N PHE A 36 9.61 -8.57 -6.57
CA PHE A 36 9.45 -9.65 -7.53
C PHE A 36 9.49 -9.16 -8.99
N TYR A 37 10.29 -9.82 -9.82
CA TYR A 37 10.18 -9.68 -11.26
C TYR A 37 9.23 -10.76 -11.78
N SER A 38 8.09 -10.36 -12.33
CA SER A 38 7.03 -11.29 -12.77
C SER A 38 6.25 -10.70 -13.93
N GLU A 39 5.78 -11.57 -14.82
CA GLU A 39 4.90 -11.19 -15.93
C GLU A 39 3.54 -10.70 -15.42
N PHE A 40 2.90 -9.82 -16.19
CA PHE A 40 1.52 -9.43 -15.95
C PHE A 40 0.56 -10.49 -16.47
N GLY A 41 -0.50 -10.74 -15.71
CA GLY A 41 -1.52 -11.71 -16.05
C GLY A 41 -2.92 -11.30 -15.62
N SER A 42 -3.84 -12.20 -15.94
CA SER A 42 -5.24 -12.14 -15.53
C SER A 42 -5.51 -13.22 -14.49
N PHE A 43 -6.13 -12.83 -13.39
CA PHE A 43 -6.46 -13.70 -12.27
C PHE A 43 -7.97 -13.78 -12.12
N ASP A 44 -8.45 -15.01 -11.98
CA ASP A 44 -9.84 -15.34 -11.68
C ASP A 44 -9.84 -16.42 -10.60
N VAL A 45 -9.96 -15.98 -9.35
CA VAL A 45 -9.68 -16.81 -8.18
C VAL A 45 -10.95 -16.97 -7.37
N SER A 46 -11.32 -18.23 -7.10
CA SER A 46 -12.41 -18.58 -6.20
C SER A 46 -11.85 -19.16 -4.90
N ILE A 47 -12.32 -18.67 -3.77
CA ILE A 47 -11.89 -19.07 -2.42
C ILE A 47 -13.11 -19.58 -1.67
N THR A 48 -13.06 -20.82 -1.19
CA THR A 48 -14.12 -21.45 -0.39
C THR A 48 -13.68 -21.61 1.06
N LEU A 49 -14.49 -21.10 1.99
CA LEU A 49 -14.18 -21.06 3.42
C LEU A 49 -15.46 -20.91 4.27
N PRO A 50 -15.41 -21.10 5.61
CA PRO A 50 -16.57 -20.89 6.47
C PRO A 50 -17.16 -19.48 6.31
N ALA A 51 -18.50 -19.37 6.35
CA ALA A 51 -19.23 -18.17 5.95
C ALA A 51 -18.87 -16.91 6.75
N ASN A 52 -18.42 -17.07 7.99
CA ASN A 52 -18.07 -15.96 8.88
C ASN A 52 -16.66 -15.41 8.72
N TYR A 53 -15.85 -15.93 7.80
CA TYR A 53 -14.56 -15.30 7.47
C TYR A 53 -14.73 -14.03 6.66
N VAL A 54 -13.98 -13.00 7.01
CA VAL A 54 -13.78 -11.81 6.15
C VAL A 54 -12.53 -12.03 5.34
N VAL A 55 -12.58 -11.73 4.04
CA VAL A 55 -11.46 -11.92 3.12
C VAL A 55 -11.14 -10.64 2.38
N GLY A 56 -9.87 -10.27 2.35
CA GLY A 56 -9.32 -9.28 1.43
C GLY A 56 -8.38 -9.97 0.46
N ALA A 57 -8.46 -9.62 -0.82
CA ALA A 57 -7.58 -10.17 -1.84
C ALA A 57 -7.20 -9.13 -2.89
N THR A 58 -6.19 -9.45 -3.69
CA THR A 58 -5.97 -8.82 -4.98
C THR A 58 -7.23 -8.97 -5.86
N GLY A 59 -7.58 -7.89 -6.55
CA GLY A 59 -8.68 -7.89 -7.52
C GLY A 59 -10.03 -7.44 -6.99
N GLU A 60 -10.98 -7.38 -7.92
CA GLU A 60 -12.33 -6.92 -7.62
C GLU A 60 -13.20 -8.08 -7.13
N LEU A 61 -13.83 -7.90 -5.97
CA LEU A 61 -14.81 -8.85 -5.43
C LEU A 61 -16.04 -8.91 -6.35
N GLN A 62 -16.33 -10.09 -6.89
CA GLN A 62 -17.39 -10.27 -7.89
C GLN A 62 -18.76 -10.57 -7.26
N ASN A 63 -18.82 -11.11 -6.04
CA ASN A 63 -20.07 -11.51 -5.39
C ASN A 63 -20.80 -10.29 -4.80
N PRO A 64 -21.99 -9.90 -5.31
CA PRO A 64 -22.72 -8.74 -4.78
C PRO A 64 -23.15 -8.92 -3.33
N GLY A 65 -23.60 -10.12 -2.96
CA GLY A 65 -24.00 -10.44 -1.58
C GLY A 65 -22.86 -10.31 -0.58
N GLU A 66 -21.66 -10.78 -0.94
CA GLU A 66 -20.46 -10.61 -0.10
C GLU A 66 -20.06 -9.13 0.01
N ARG A 67 -20.17 -8.38 -1.09
CA ARG A 67 -19.91 -6.93 -1.08
C ARG A 67 -20.87 -6.18 -0.15
N SER A 68 -22.17 -6.46 -0.23
CA SER A 68 -23.15 -5.86 0.69
C SER A 68 -22.93 -6.28 2.14
N TRP A 69 -22.48 -7.51 2.37
CA TRP A 69 -22.09 -7.96 3.70
C TRP A 69 -20.88 -7.19 4.23
N MET A 70 -19.81 -7.03 3.44
CA MET A 70 -18.65 -6.21 3.79
C MET A 70 -19.02 -4.74 4.05
N ASP A 71 -19.93 -4.17 3.25
CA ASP A 71 -20.47 -2.83 3.47
C ASP A 71 -21.15 -2.73 4.85
N SER A 72 -21.96 -3.74 5.20
CA SER A 72 -22.61 -3.80 6.51
C SER A 72 -21.60 -3.91 7.67
N LEU A 73 -20.50 -4.65 7.47
CA LEU A 73 -19.42 -4.73 8.46
C LEU A 73 -18.71 -3.39 8.62
N SER A 74 -18.53 -2.65 7.52
CA SER A 74 -17.82 -1.38 7.53
C SER A 74 -18.51 -0.28 8.34
N ALA A 75 -19.83 -0.39 8.49
CA ALA A 75 -20.66 0.54 9.26
C ALA A 75 -20.79 0.15 10.75
N ARG A 76 -20.25 -1.00 11.18
CA ARG A 76 -20.35 -1.44 12.57
C ARG A 76 -19.45 -0.60 13.49
N PRO A 77 -19.90 -0.32 14.74
CA PRO A 77 -19.04 0.25 15.77
C PRO A 77 -17.77 -0.59 15.98
N LEU A 78 -16.68 0.06 16.37
CA LEU A 78 -15.44 -0.66 16.69
C LEU A 78 -15.67 -1.58 17.89
N SER A 79 -15.24 -2.83 17.75
CA SER A 79 -15.06 -3.76 18.85
C SER A 79 -13.60 -3.75 19.26
N MET A 80 -13.32 -3.32 20.49
CA MET A 80 -11.96 -3.31 21.02
C MET A 80 -11.62 -4.68 21.62
N SER A 81 -10.34 -5.06 21.57
CA SER A 81 -9.88 -6.25 22.29
C SER A 81 -10.15 -6.10 23.79
N ILE A 82 -10.79 -7.13 24.36
CA ILE A 82 -11.04 -7.22 25.81
C ILE A 82 -9.89 -7.98 26.51
N SER A 83 -9.04 -8.67 25.74
CA SER A 83 -7.99 -9.52 26.26
C SER A 83 -6.65 -8.79 26.32
N LYS A 84 -5.84 -9.03 27.35
CA LYS A 84 -4.42 -8.61 27.38
C LYS A 84 -3.53 -9.42 26.42
N GLY A 85 -4.09 -10.43 25.76
CA GLY A 85 -3.38 -11.40 24.90
C GLY A 85 -3.83 -11.35 23.44
N ARG A 86 -3.81 -12.50 22.76
CA ARG A 86 -4.36 -12.63 21.40
C ARG A 86 -5.89 -12.68 21.47
N ASP A 87 -6.55 -11.96 20.57
CA ASP A 87 -8.01 -12.03 20.42
C ASP A 87 -8.44 -13.47 20.11
N PRO A 88 -9.39 -14.05 20.87
CA PRO A 88 -9.86 -15.40 20.62
C PRO A 88 -10.53 -15.47 19.24
N PHE A 89 -10.32 -16.58 18.54
CA PHE A 89 -11.03 -16.82 17.29
C PHE A 89 -12.49 -17.24 17.60
N PRO A 90 -13.49 -16.60 17.00
CA PRO A 90 -14.87 -17.09 17.12
C PRO A 90 -14.99 -18.48 16.45
N PRO A 91 -15.94 -19.32 16.86
CA PRO A 91 -16.21 -20.60 16.18
C PRO A 91 -16.40 -20.41 14.68
N SER A 92 -15.95 -21.35 13.86
CA SER A 92 -16.23 -21.31 12.42
C SER A 92 -17.72 -21.53 12.17
N ASP A 93 -18.27 -20.83 11.19
CA ASP A 93 -19.63 -21.07 10.74
C ASP A 93 -19.76 -22.52 10.22
N PRO A 94 -20.84 -23.25 10.53
CA PRO A 94 -21.04 -24.60 10.01
C PRO A 94 -21.25 -24.64 8.49
N THR A 95 -21.61 -23.51 7.88
CA THR A 95 -21.77 -23.36 6.43
C THR A 95 -20.55 -22.70 5.80
N THR A 96 -20.30 -23.01 4.53
CA THR A 96 -19.24 -22.39 3.73
C THR A 96 -19.81 -21.44 2.70
N LYS A 97 -19.01 -20.44 2.32
CA LYS A 97 -19.24 -19.58 1.17
C LYS A 97 -18.10 -19.71 0.17
N THR A 98 -18.38 -19.38 -1.09
CA THR A 98 -17.36 -19.25 -2.14
C THR A 98 -17.37 -17.82 -2.66
N ILE A 99 -16.24 -17.14 -2.52
CA ILE A 99 -16.04 -15.77 -2.99
C ILE A 99 -15.09 -15.77 -4.18
N ARG A 100 -15.35 -14.91 -5.16
CA ARG A 100 -14.60 -14.81 -6.40
C ARG A 100 -14.00 -13.42 -6.55
N PHE A 101 -12.70 -13.37 -6.81
CA PHE A 101 -11.96 -12.15 -7.14
C PHE A 101 -11.46 -12.25 -8.57
N LYS A 102 -11.64 -11.16 -9.32
CA LYS A 102 -11.15 -11.07 -10.70
C LYS A 102 -10.31 -9.83 -10.88
N GLN A 103 -9.18 -9.95 -11.56
CA GLN A 103 -8.36 -8.82 -11.94
C GLN A 103 -7.54 -9.11 -13.19
N ASP A 104 -7.48 -8.13 -14.08
CA ASP A 104 -6.59 -8.13 -15.25
C ASP A 104 -5.40 -7.21 -15.03
N SER A 105 -4.30 -7.48 -15.75
CA SER A 105 -3.08 -6.66 -15.74
C SER A 105 -2.48 -6.47 -14.35
N VAL A 106 -2.30 -7.57 -13.62
CA VAL A 106 -1.54 -7.60 -12.35
C VAL A 106 -0.48 -8.69 -12.42
N HIS A 107 0.66 -8.48 -11.76
CA HIS A 107 1.79 -9.42 -11.81
C HIS A 107 1.83 -10.40 -10.63
N ASP A 108 0.91 -10.25 -9.67
CA ASP A 108 0.78 -11.15 -8.52
C ASP A 108 -0.63 -11.16 -7.93
N PHE A 109 -0.91 -12.18 -7.10
CA PHE A 109 -2.16 -12.36 -6.38
C PHE A 109 -1.90 -12.80 -4.94
N ALA A 110 -2.44 -12.04 -3.99
CA ALA A 110 -2.44 -12.37 -2.57
C ALA A 110 -3.84 -12.31 -1.98
N TRP A 111 -4.08 -13.08 -0.93
CA TRP A 111 -5.31 -13.00 -0.15
C TRP A 111 -5.09 -13.27 1.33
N PHE A 112 -5.95 -12.66 2.14
CA PHE A 112 -5.87 -12.65 3.59
C PHE A 112 -7.26 -12.92 4.16
N ALA A 113 -7.35 -13.78 5.17
CA ALA A 113 -8.62 -14.15 5.76
C ALA A 113 -8.52 -14.32 7.28
N ASP A 114 -9.46 -13.70 8.00
CA ASP A 114 -9.61 -13.86 9.45
C ASP A 114 -11.09 -13.63 9.82
N LYS A 115 -11.61 -14.42 10.77
CA LYS A 115 -12.97 -14.25 11.31
C LYS A 115 -13.09 -13.05 12.25
N ARG A 116 -11.97 -12.56 12.76
CA ARG A 116 -11.89 -11.44 13.71
C ARG A 116 -11.81 -10.09 13.01
N PHE A 117 -11.59 -10.07 11.69
CA PHE A 117 -11.44 -8.82 10.97
C PHE A 117 -12.68 -7.94 11.10
N GLN A 118 -12.43 -6.72 11.53
CA GLN A 118 -13.30 -5.58 11.37
C GLN A 118 -12.96 -4.88 10.06
N VAL A 119 -13.95 -4.20 9.51
CA VAL A 119 -13.85 -3.58 8.19
C VAL A 119 -14.01 -2.07 8.33
N ARG A 120 -13.23 -1.32 7.57
CA ARG A 120 -13.51 0.08 7.25
C ARG A 120 -13.47 0.26 5.76
N LYS A 121 -14.33 1.14 5.27
CA LYS A 121 -14.48 1.46 3.86
C LYS A 121 -14.33 2.96 3.66
N SER A 122 -13.65 3.34 2.60
CA SER A 122 -13.62 4.71 2.09
C SER A 122 -13.69 4.68 0.57
N SER A 123 -13.80 5.84 -0.06
CA SER A 123 -13.75 5.97 -1.51
C SER A 123 -13.18 7.32 -1.88
N ILE A 124 -12.47 7.38 -3.00
CA ILE A 124 -11.89 8.63 -3.48
C ILE A 124 -11.99 8.73 -5.00
N ALA A 125 -12.32 9.93 -5.49
CA ALA A 125 -12.27 10.24 -6.91
C ALA A 125 -10.83 10.63 -7.28
N LEU A 126 -10.32 10.04 -8.37
CA LEU A 126 -8.99 10.34 -8.87
C LEU A 126 -8.98 11.75 -9.50
N PRO A 127 -7.94 12.55 -9.22
CA PRO A 127 -7.94 13.96 -9.59
C PRO A 127 -7.86 14.22 -11.11
N ARG A 128 -7.37 13.27 -11.91
CA ARG A 128 -7.23 13.43 -13.37
C ARG A 128 -8.39 12.79 -14.13
N SER A 129 -8.63 11.49 -13.96
CA SER A 129 -9.73 10.79 -14.66
C SER A 129 -11.11 10.97 -14.03
N GLY A 130 -11.21 11.39 -12.76
CA GLY A 130 -12.47 11.37 -12.03
C GLY A 130 -12.97 9.97 -11.66
N ASN A 131 -12.21 8.92 -11.98
CA ASN A 131 -12.54 7.54 -11.61
C ASN A 131 -12.63 7.39 -10.09
N THR A 132 -13.64 6.67 -9.60
CA THR A 132 -13.75 6.35 -8.18
C THR A 132 -12.99 5.06 -7.86
N VAL A 133 -12.16 5.11 -6.81
CA VAL A 133 -11.49 3.96 -6.22
C VAL A 133 -12.10 3.71 -4.84
N THR A 134 -12.55 2.48 -4.59
CA THR A 134 -13.00 2.06 -3.26
C THR A 134 -11.82 1.54 -2.46
N THR A 135 -11.68 1.97 -1.22
CA THR A 135 -10.59 1.52 -0.35
C THR A 135 -11.12 0.81 0.88
N TRP A 136 -10.38 -0.20 1.32
CA TRP A 136 -10.76 -1.02 2.45
C TRP A 136 -9.62 -1.13 3.45
N ALA A 137 -9.96 -1.23 4.72
CA ALA A 137 -9.05 -1.65 5.76
C ALA A 137 -9.65 -2.82 6.54
N LEU A 138 -8.89 -3.90 6.66
CA LEU A 138 -9.27 -5.11 7.39
C LEU A 138 -8.35 -5.26 8.60
N PHE A 139 -8.89 -5.28 9.80
CA PHE A 139 -8.05 -5.25 11.01
C PHE A 139 -8.64 -5.99 12.21
N THR A 140 -7.78 -6.39 13.13
CA THR A 140 -8.21 -7.15 14.32
C THR A 140 -8.66 -6.24 15.47
N PRO A 141 -9.48 -6.73 16.43
CA PRO A 141 -9.90 -5.96 17.61
C PRO A 141 -8.75 -5.36 18.41
N LYS A 142 -7.60 -6.03 18.47
CA LYS A 142 -6.36 -5.52 19.07
C LYS A 142 -5.96 -4.15 18.54
N ASN A 143 -6.11 -3.92 17.23
CA ASN A 143 -5.63 -2.72 16.55
C ASN A 143 -6.79 -1.77 16.15
N ALA A 144 -8.00 -2.01 16.65
CA ALA A 144 -9.23 -1.34 16.20
C ALA A 144 -9.20 0.19 16.32
N ALA A 145 -8.73 0.74 17.45
CA ALA A 145 -8.65 2.19 17.63
C ALA A 145 -7.64 2.85 16.66
N LEU A 146 -6.53 2.16 16.39
CA LEU A 146 -5.47 2.67 15.52
C LEU A 146 -5.90 2.63 14.04
N TRP A 147 -6.62 1.59 13.64
CA TRP A 147 -6.98 1.30 12.26
C TRP A 147 -8.33 1.87 11.80
N ASP A 148 -9.09 2.51 12.69
CA ASP A 148 -10.41 3.07 12.36
C ASP A 148 -10.38 4.02 11.14
N LYS A 149 -9.26 4.75 10.96
CA LYS A 149 -9.05 5.67 9.85
C LYS A 149 -8.20 5.11 8.70
N ALA A 150 -7.77 3.85 8.79
CA ALA A 150 -6.82 3.26 7.84
C ALA A 150 -7.32 3.28 6.40
N ALA A 151 -8.61 3.01 6.15
CA ALA A 151 -9.18 3.09 4.80
C ALA A 151 -9.04 4.49 4.19
N SER A 152 -9.16 5.55 5.00
CA SER A 152 -8.95 6.93 4.56
C SER A 152 -7.47 7.26 4.31
N TYR A 153 -6.54 6.66 5.06
CA TYR A 153 -5.10 6.78 4.77
C TYR A 153 -4.75 6.16 3.42
N VAL A 154 -5.32 5.00 3.11
CA VAL A 154 -5.19 4.36 1.79
C VAL A 154 -5.81 5.23 0.69
N SER A 155 -7.04 5.73 0.88
CA SER A 155 -7.70 6.64 -0.08
C SER A 155 -6.85 7.86 -0.40
N GLU A 156 -6.34 8.54 0.62
CA GLU A 156 -5.55 9.74 0.42
C GLU A 156 -4.21 9.43 -0.25
N SER A 157 -3.59 8.30 0.08
CA SER A 157 -2.37 7.83 -0.60
C SER A 157 -2.65 7.56 -2.09
N VAL A 158 -3.71 6.83 -2.42
CA VAL A 158 -4.13 6.58 -3.81
C VAL A 158 -4.35 7.89 -4.57
N ARG A 159 -5.04 8.86 -3.94
CA ARG A 159 -5.30 10.18 -4.53
C ARG A 159 -4.02 10.96 -4.81
N LEU A 160 -3.10 11.00 -3.85
CA LEU A 160 -1.84 11.73 -3.96
C LEU A 160 -0.91 11.11 -5.00
N TYR A 161 -0.73 9.79 -4.99
CA TYR A 161 0.05 9.11 -6.03
C TYR A 161 -0.60 9.25 -7.41
N SER A 162 -1.93 9.21 -7.51
CA SER A 162 -2.64 9.50 -8.76
C SER A 162 -2.40 10.92 -9.27
N GLN A 163 -2.33 11.89 -8.35
CA GLN A 163 -2.04 13.28 -8.68
C GLN A 163 -0.60 13.45 -9.20
N TRP A 164 0.36 12.77 -8.57
CA TRP A 164 1.79 13.00 -8.79
C TRP A 164 2.37 12.15 -9.91
N VAL A 165 2.03 10.87 -9.96
CA VAL A 165 2.65 9.88 -10.86
C VAL A 165 1.77 9.63 -12.07
N GLY A 166 0.49 9.35 -11.86
CA GLY A 166 -0.48 9.03 -12.90
C GLY A 166 -1.63 8.24 -12.31
N ASP A 167 -2.78 8.17 -12.97
CA ASP A 167 -3.97 7.58 -12.35
C ASP A 167 -3.77 6.12 -11.92
N TYR A 168 -4.30 5.80 -10.73
CA TYR A 168 -4.40 4.42 -10.28
C TYR A 168 -5.32 3.63 -11.23
N PRO A 169 -4.87 2.50 -11.80
CA PRO A 169 -5.58 1.83 -12.89
C PRO A 169 -6.72 0.91 -12.41
N TYR A 170 -6.79 0.62 -11.11
CA TYR A 170 -7.73 -0.35 -10.55
C TYR A 170 -8.85 0.31 -9.74
N ARG A 171 -9.96 -0.42 -9.54
CA ARG A 171 -11.16 0.10 -8.84
C ARG A 171 -11.11 -0.08 -7.32
N ALA A 172 -10.14 -0.85 -6.81
CA ALA A 172 -10.01 -1.11 -5.37
C ALA A 172 -8.56 -1.07 -4.87
N CYS A 173 -8.40 -0.71 -3.59
CA CYS A 173 -7.13 -0.79 -2.86
C CYS A 173 -7.38 -1.13 -1.39
N THR A 174 -6.75 -2.18 -0.86
CA THR A 174 -7.02 -2.71 0.47
C THR A 174 -5.76 -2.73 1.33
N ALA A 175 -5.86 -2.32 2.59
CA ALA A 175 -4.85 -2.55 3.61
C ALA A 175 -5.35 -3.59 4.62
N VAL A 176 -4.46 -4.49 5.05
CA VAL A 176 -4.77 -5.57 5.98
C VAL A 176 -3.79 -5.52 7.15
N ASP A 177 -4.33 -5.52 8.37
CA ASP A 177 -3.56 -5.72 9.60
C ASP A 177 -3.09 -7.17 9.69
N GLY A 178 -1.81 -7.38 9.93
CA GLY A 178 -1.33 -8.73 10.17
C GLY A 178 0.09 -8.79 10.70
N THR A 179 0.54 -10.01 10.94
CA THR A 179 1.91 -10.27 11.39
C THR A 179 2.82 -10.45 10.20
N ILE A 180 3.85 -9.62 10.10
CA ILE A 180 4.90 -9.74 9.09
C ILE A 180 6.22 -10.14 9.77
N SER A 181 6.99 -11.00 9.10
CA SER A 181 8.24 -11.55 9.63
C SER A 181 9.44 -10.62 9.39
N ALA A 182 9.33 -9.69 8.43
CA ALA A 182 10.37 -8.71 8.08
C ALA A 182 9.72 -7.45 7.49
N GLY A 183 10.25 -6.27 7.80
CA GLY A 183 9.75 -4.98 7.30
C GLY A 183 8.62 -4.35 8.13
N GLY A 184 8.05 -3.24 7.62
CA GLY A 184 6.87 -2.54 8.17
C GLY A 184 5.56 -2.91 7.48
N GLY A 185 5.63 -3.37 6.23
CA GLY A 185 4.52 -3.92 5.45
C GLY A 185 5.04 -4.78 4.30
N MET A 186 4.12 -5.30 3.51
CA MET A 186 4.40 -6.00 2.25
C MET A 186 3.31 -5.70 1.22
N GLU A 187 3.71 -5.36 0.02
CA GLU A 187 2.84 -5.02 -1.10
C GLU A 187 2.49 -6.22 -1.99
N TYR A 188 1.24 -6.26 -2.43
CA TYR A 188 0.79 -7.06 -3.57
C TYR A 188 -0.10 -6.16 -4.45
N PRO A 189 -0.44 -6.55 -5.68
CA PRO A 189 -1.36 -5.77 -6.50
C PRO A 189 -2.69 -5.58 -5.76
N MET A 190 -3.15 -4.32 -5.69
CA MET A 190 -4.39 -3.89 -5.01
C MET A 190 -4.51 -4.16 -3.51
N ILE A 191 -3.57 -4.88 -2.89
CA ILE A 191 -3.65 -5.21 -1.46
C ILE A 191 -2.28 -5.09 -0.78
N THR A 192 -2.25 -4.63 0.45
CA THR A 192 -1.04 -4.63 1.28
C THR A 192 -1.36 -5.18 2.65
N ILE A 193 -0.39 -5.89 3.23
CA ILE A 193 -0.39 -6.24 4.64
C ILE A 193 0.56 -5.30 5.38
N ILE A 194 0.11 -4.75 6.50
CA ILE A 194 0.88 -3.84 7.34
C ILE A 194 1.08 -4.49 8.70
N GLY A 195 2.32 -4.42 9.21
CA GLY A 195 2.68 -4.91 10.53
C GLY A 195 2.11 -4.07 11.67
N ASN A 196 2.48 -4.41 12.90
CA ASN A 196 2.11 -3.60 14.06
C ASN A 196 2.74 -2.20 13.98
N MET A 197 1.94 -1.19 14.29
CA MET A 197 2.35 0.22 14.29
C MET A 197 2.11 0.84 15.66
N ASP A 198 3.01 1.73 16.08
CA ASP A 198 2.97 2.34 17.41
C ASP A 198 1.91 3.46 17.51
N ASN A 199 1.65 4.16 16.41
CA ASN A 199 0.75 5.30 16.38
C ASN A 199 0.17 5.56 14.98
N ALA A 200 -0.83 6.44 14.91
CA ALA A 200 -1.57 6.73 13.68
C ALA A 200 -0.71 7.34 12.58
N GLN A 201 0.31 8.13 12.92
CA GLN A 201 1.23 8.71 11.95
C GLN A 201 2.10 7.61 11.31
N ALA A 202 2.66 6.71 12.12
CA ALA A 202 3.42 5.57 11.62
C ALA A 202 2.57 4.68 10.70
N LEU A 203 1.31 4.41 11.08
CA LEU A 203 0.38 3.66 10.23
C LEU A 203 0.09 4.38 8.89
N ASP A 204 -0.12 5.69 8.90
CA ASP A 204 -0.34 6.47 7.67
C ASP A 204 0.90 6.50 6.78
N GLU A 205 2.09 6.69 7.36
CA GLU A 205 3.37 6.69 6.63
C GLU A 205 3.67 5.34 5.98
N VAL A 206 3.47 4.24 6.71
CA VAL A 206 3.65 2.88 6.16
C VAL A 206 2.54 2.57 5.15
N SER A 207 1.29 2.93 5.41
CA SER A 207 0.20 2.77 4.42
C SER A 207 0.55 3.49 3.11
N ALA A 208 1.07 4.71 3.19
CA ALA A 208 1.51 5.47 2.01
C ALA A 208 2.69 4.80 1.30
N HIS A 209 3.66 4.26 2.03
CA HIS A 209 4.78 3.50 1.47
C HIS A 209 4.30 2.30 0.65
N GLU A 210 3.47 1.45 1.25
CA GLU A 210 2.98 0.21 0.63
C GLU A 210 2.00 0.44 -0.53
N VAL A 211 1.22 1.53 -0.47
CA VAL A 211 0.38 1.99 -1.58
C VAL A 211 1.23 2.59 -2.70
N GLY A 212 2.33 3.27 -2.37
CA GLY A 212 3.27 3.82 -3.34
C GLY A 212 3.86 2.75 -4.25
N HIS A 213 4.17 1.58 -3.69
CA HIS A 213 4.65 0.43 -4.46
C HIS A 213 3.69 0.00 -5.57
N LYS A 214 2.39 0.31 -5.49
CA LYS A 214 1.46 -0.02 -6.57
C LYS A 214 1.81 0.67 -7.88
N TRP A 215 2.46 1.84 -7.89
CA TRP A 215 2.88 2.49 -9.14
C TRP A 215 4.22 1.97 -9.66
N VAL A 216 5.15 1.72 -8.76
CA VAL A 216 6.53 1.41 -9.13
C VAL A 216 6.69 -0.10 -9.34
N TYR A 217 6.37 -0.89 -8.33
CA TYR A 217 6.33 -2.35 -8.41
C TYR A 217 5.09 -2.85 -9.16
N GLY A 218 3.91 -2.30 -8.84
CA GLY A 218 2.62 -2.69 -9.44
C GLY A 218 2.49 -2.42 -10.94
N LEU A 219 2.65 -1.16 -11.37
CA LEU A 219 2.40 -0.76 -12.76
C LEU A 219 3.63 -0.85 -13.67
N LEU A 220 4.82 -0.47 -13.19
CA LEU A 220 6.02 -0.52 -14.04
C LEU A 220 6.63 -1.93 -14.08
N GLY A 221 6.44 -2.75 -13.04
CA GLY A 221 6.90 -4.14 -12.99
C GLY A 221 8.40 -4.30 -13.31
N SER A 222 9.22 -3.31 -12.94
CA SER A 222 10.62 -3.30 -13.36
C SER A 222 11.43 -4.39 -12.66
N ASN A 223 12.47 -4.91 -13.33
CA ASN A 223 13.41 -5.84 -12.71
C ASN A 223 14.24 -5.09 -11.66
N GLU A 224 13.74 -5.05 -10.43
CA GLU A 224 14.37 -4.30 -9.33
C GLU A 224 15.70 -4.91 -8.88
N ARG A 225 15.98 -6.17 -9.22
CA ARG A 225 17.25 -6.84 -8.89
C ARG A 225 18.41 -6.24 -9.68
N ASP A 226 18.21 -6.03 -10.98
CA ASP A 226 19.23 -5.45 -11.85
C ASP A 226 19.26 -3.91 -11.78
N HIS A 227 18.23 -3.32 -11.18
CA HIS A 227 18.05 -1.87 -11.16
C HIS A 227 17.90 -1.26 -9.77
N ILE A 228 18.39 -1.89 -8.71
CA ILE A 228 18.20 -1.50 -7.28
C ILE A 228 18.51 -0.03 -6.92
N SER A 229 19.25 0.69 -7.78
CA SER A 229 19.59 2.12 -7.64
C SER A 229 18.78 3.05 -8.55
N SER A 230 17.89 2.52 -9.38
CA SER A 230 17.05 3.31 -10.28
C SER A 230 15.83 3.84 -9.52
N PRO A 231 15.28 5.01 -9.91
CA PRO A 231 14.03 5.54 -9.36
C PRO A 231 12.82 4.59 -9.53
N THR A 232 12.93 3.60 -10.44
CA THR A 232 11.89 2.61 -10.75
C THR A 232 12.01 1.32 -9.94
N SER A 233 13.06 1.13 -9.15
CA SER A 233 13.30 -0.04 -8.28
C SER A 233 12.99 0.21 -6.80
N ALA A 234 12.35 1.34 -6.53
CA ALA A 234 12.60 2.05 -5.29
C ALA A 234 11.77 1.50 -4.12
N LYS A 235 12.31 0.48 -3.43
CA LYS A 235 12.00 0.14 -2.03
C LYS A 235 12.05 1.34 -1.06
N LYS A 236 12.56 2.50 -1.49
CA LYS A 236 12.71 3.74 -0.70
C LYS A 236 12.19 4.99 -1.40
N CYS A 237 11.32 4.87 -2.40
CA CYS A 237 10.49 6.01 -2.83
C CYS A 237 9.31 6.15 -1.86
N SER A 238 9.63 6.41 -0.60
CA SER A 238 8.64 6.95 0.33
C SER A 238 8.43 8.40 -0.08
N ILE A 239 7.35 8.67 -0.80
CA ILE A 239 6.85 10.04 -0.81
C ILE A 239 6.27 10.24 0.58
N ALA A 240 7.14 10.59 1.54
CA ALA A 240 6.73 11.09 2.83
C ALA A 240 6.01 12.41 2.54
N ALA A 241 4.70 12.32 2.34
CA ALA A 241 3.85 13.47 2.37
C ALA A 241 3.98 14.04 3.79
N CYS A 242 4.83 15.04 3.99
CA CYS A 242 4.75 15.88 5.18
C CYS A 242 3.36 16.55 5.14
N ARG A 243 2.34 15.87 5.67
CA ARG A 243 1.02 16.42 5.89
C ARG A 243 1.19 17.44 7.02
N PRO A 244 0.81 18.72 6.84
CA PRO A 244 0.77 19.63 7.97
C PRO A 244 -0.30 19.12 8.94
N THR A 245 0.10 18.81 10.17
CA THR A 245 -0.83 18.66 11.30
C THR A 245 -1.52 20.01 11.50
N SER A 246 -2.85 20.06 11.40
CA SER A 246 -3.60 21.28 11.71
C SER A 246 -3.50 21.57 13.20
N ALA A 247 -2.55 22.40 13.59
CA ALA A 247 -2.54 23.04 14.90
C ALA A 247 -3.14 24.44 14.73
N ASN A 248 -4.30 24.64 15.34
CA ASN A 248 -5.00 25.90 15.61
C ASN A 248 -5.53 26.70 14.41
N GLY A 249 -6.86 26.86 14.40
CA GLY A 249 -7.60 27.64 13.44
C GLY A 249 -7.11 29.07 13.34
N THR A 250 -6.44 29.38 12.23
CA THR A 250 -6.41 30.71 11.62
C THR A 250 -6.28 30.53 10.11
N THR A 251 -7.16 31.20 9.39
CA THR A 251 -7.21 31.24 7.92
C THR A 251 -6.00 32.00 7.37
N SER A 252 -4.99 31.25 6.91
CA SER A 252 -4.03 31.76 5.93
C SER A 252 -3.62 30.62 5.00
N THR A 253 -3.67 30.88 3.70
CA THR A 253 -3.42 29.91 2.62
C THR A 253 -2.04 29.28 2.78
N PRO A 254 -1.89 27.98 3.09
CA PRO A 254 -0.58 27.38 3.22
C PRO A 254 -0.06 27.02 1.83
N GLY A 255 0.99 27.71 1.39
CA GLY A 255 1.79 27.26 0.26
C GLY A 255 2.34 25.86 0.54
N ARG A 256 1.88 24.86 -0.20
CA ARG A 256 2.33 23.47 -0.09
C ARG A 256 3.79 23.38 -0.56
N ARG A 257 4.72 23.08 0.34
CA ARG A 257 6.08 22.65 -0.03
C ARG A 257 6.23 21.15 0.23
N ILE A 258 6.62 20.42 -0.80
CA ILE A 258 6.79 18.96 -0.79
C ILE A 258 8.30 18.67 -0.82
N CYS A 259 8.78 17.79 0.05
CA CYS A 259 10.13 17.22 -0.02
C CYS A 259 10.02 15.74 -0.42
N VAL A 260 10.38 15.40 -1.65
CA VAL A 260 10.59 14.01 -2.06
C VAL A 260 11.98 13.62 -1.59
N ARG A 261 12.10 12.68 -0.65
CA ARG A 261 13.40 12.19 -0.18
C ARG A 261 13.65 10.79 -0.74
N CYS A 262 14.16 10.73 -1.97
CA CYS A 262 14.78 9.51 -2.48
C CYS A 262 16.15 9.37 -1.79
N SER A 263 16.32 8.37 -0.93
CA SER A 263 17.62 8.11 -0.32
C SER A 263 18.37 7.03 -1.10
N ASN A 264 19.38 7.44 -1.88
CA ASN A 264 20.38 6.53 -2.39
C ASN A 264 21.22 6.04 -1.20
N ALA A 265 21.36 4.72 -1.06
CA ALA A 265 22.24 4.10 -0.08
C ALA A 265 23.72 4.30 -0.46
N LYS A 266 24.19 5.54 -0.45
CA LYS A 266 25.62 5.96 -0.45
C LYS A 266 25.69 7.49 -0.40
N ALA A 267 25.38 8.08 0.74
CA ALA A 267 25.93 9.38 1.11
C ALA A 267 25.90 9.52 2.62
N ALA A 268 27.08 9.48 3.21
CA ALA A 268 27.32 9.69 4.63
C ALA A 268 26.80 11.06 5.09
N ARG A 269 26.49 11.10 6.39
CA ARG A 269 26.00 12.24 7.17
C ARG A 269 26.60 13.58 6.78
N THR A 270 25.75 14.53 6.41
CA THR A 270 25.96 15.96 6.71
C THR A 270 24.61 16.59 7.06
N SER A 271 24.47 16.96 8.33
CA SER A 271 23.37 17.79 8.83
C SER A 271 23.62 19.24 8.39
N VAL A 272 22.72 19.83 7.60
CA VAL A 272 22.75 21.27 7.32
C VAL A 272 21.46 21.87 7.86
N GLY A 273 21.60 22.63 8.95
CA GLY A 273 20.53 23.43 9.54
C GLY A 273 20.13 24.59 8.62
N CYS A 274 18.84 24.90 8.62
CA CYS A 274 18.26 25.94 7.79
C CYS A 274 18.41 27.30 8.49
N SER A 275 19.42 28.10 8.13
CA SER A 275 19.51 29.52 8.53
C SER A 275 19.05 30.42 7.38
N ARG A 276 18.18 31.39 7.69
CA ARG A 276 17.73 32.44 6.76
C ARG A 276 18.91 33.36 6.43
N SER A 277 19.26 33.52 5.15
CA SER A 277 19.92 34.74 4.69
C SER A 277 19.57 35.07 3.23
N THR A 278 19.37 36.36 3.02
CA THR A 278 19.01 37.02 1.76
C THR A 278 20.23 37.76 1.23
N SER A 279 20.91 37.24 0.20
CA SER A 279 21.69 38.05 -0.76
C SER A 279 22.16 37.22 -1.96
N ARG A 280 22.19 37.88 -3.13
CA ARG A 280 22.66 37.33 -4.41
C ARG A 280 24.19 37.36 -4.47
N SER A 281 24.81 36.28 -4.93
CA SER A 281 26.09 36.34 -5.65
C SER A 281 26.26 35.11 -6.55
N ARG A 282 26.79 35.34 -7.76
CA ARG A 282 27.17 34.32 -8.76
C ARG A 282 28.57 33.80 -8.44
N LEU A 283 28.82 32.49 -8.56
CA LEU A 283 30.09 31.95 -9.08
C LEU A 283 29.99 30.46 -9.50
N ARG A 284 31.06 29.98 -10.13
CA ARG A 284 31.14 29.10 -11.31
C ARG A 284 31.00 27.57 -11.08
N VAL A 285 30.55 26.96 -12.17
CA VAL A 285 30.71 25.58 -12.70
C VAL A 285 31.68 24.63 -11.98
N GLY A 286 31.14 23.46 -11.60
CA GLY A 286 31.83 22.20 -11.33
C GLY A 286 30.84 21.05 -11.56
N THR A 287 31.31 19.97 -12.17
CA THR A 287 30.59 18.88 -12.85
C THR A 287 29.72 17.98 -11.96
N GLU A 288 28.41 17.89 -12.27
CA GLU A 288 27.56 16.69 -12.42
C GLU A 288 26.08 17.13 -12.37
N LYS A 289 25.36 16.94 -13.48
CA LYS A 289 23.99 17.44 -13.67
C LYS A 289 22.99 16.68 -12.80
N THR A 290 22.70 17.21 -11.61
CA THR A 290 21.39 16.99 -10.99
C THR A 290 20.36 17.78 -11.81
N ARG A 291 19.53 17.10 -12.60
CA ARG A 291 18.49 17.75 -13.40
C ARG A 291 17.30 18.05 -12.49
N TRP A 292 17.24 19.26 -11.96
CA TRP A 292 16.05 19.78 -11.28
C TRP A 292 14.98 20.10 -12.32
N VAL A 293 13.83 19.42 -12.28
CA VAL A 293 12.64 19.87 -13.03
C VAL A 293 12.01 21.00 -12.22
N ARG A 294 12.14 22.24 -12.71
CA ARG A 294 11.34 23.37 -12.23
C ARG A 294 9.89 23.15 -12.69
N CYS A 295 8.99 22.77 -11.79
CA CYS A 295 7.57 23.06 -12.00
C CYS A 295 7.38 24.57 -11.82
N GLY A 296 7.08 25.26 -12.92
CA GLY A 296 6.69 26.67 -12.88
C GLY A 296 5.42 26.85 -12.04
N ALA A 297 5.33 27.96 -11.33
CA ALA A 297 4.11 28.40 -10.70
C ALA A 297 3.06 28.69 -11.79
N MET A 298 1.88 28.10 -11.71
CA MET A 298 0.69 28.62 -12.38
C MET A 298 -0.14 29.36 -11.34
N ALA A 299 -0.50 30.59 -11.70
CA ALA A 299 -1.38 31.49 -10.97
C ALA A 299 -2.80 30.93 -10.85
#